data_AF-A0A2V6QF24-F1
#
_entry.id   AF-A0A2V6QF24-F1
#
_cell.length_a   1.000
_cell.length_b   1.000
_cell.length_c   1.000
_cell.angle_alpha   90.00
_cell.angle_beta   90.00
_cell.angle_gamma   90.00
#
_symmetry.space_group_name_H-M   'P 1'
#
loop_
_entity.id
_entity.type
_entity.pdbx_description
1 polymer ?
#
loop_
_entity_poly.entity_id
_entity_poly.type
_entity_poly.pdbx_seq_one_letter_code
_entity_poly.pdbx_strand_id
1 'polypeptide(L)'
;MDVNLDALTRRLAGLTGRFADLGAKLTEAAREMQDGGAPPADALVEALAAARAEFVELLAQVVATAETLGVAVPDSVESAKSLEPVLAAMSAAVDARRRRAAFDEIRSRILAIYDRVAGLLHEGDESFGPVVTLKSKAEEAKAAALALTDATTEQARALMEAAGPFADLLTMLEGTEALDDEKFSALEESVADAFGRQIAVAVARGRLLLPAQASRAPEPAPAAPEPVRIAEAMRAPEPVRMPEPTVAAPQPAAPRGEPSAPDETAQWWLAAWARWSGWKNTLAFPAAVREELSKYPYLLSVPIQQSPDFEEGLLAYGYSIIMEHVEKQSPGAVGNALNNLKSGQMQPVGTQLYDYLVTEGRLTETYPDFIKNVLLAAVPEPGPWVQARMIHSKDDTRVFQRPTPRLGETEQTAKRFLADNQRFTEHKFSATLPPLTSRFFLIQAELKEAHGVDINLKVDGAPSDSGLVVTVPAVGKATRVEARRLSAEGTALPGLGRDHGAIWFAVFNADPGRETRFQLGLTLRRDVRGMKK
;
A
#
# COMPACT_ATOMS: atom_id res chain seq x y z
N MET A 1 -2.67 -14.80 -13.45
CA MET A 1 -1.89 -14.52 -14.68
C MET A 1 -2.03 -13.03 -14.96
N ASP A 2 -0.99 -12.24 -14.71
CA ASP A 2 -1.01 -10.81 -15.02
C ASP A 2 -0.84 -10.64 -16.52
N VAL A 3 -1.95 -10.40 -17.21
CA VAL A 3 -1.95 -10.12 -18.64
C VAL A 3 -1.41 -8.70 -18.84
N ASN A 4 -0.22 -8.57 -19.43
CA ASN A 4 0.38 -7.28 -19.73
C ASN A 4 -0.19 -6.68 -21.04
N LEU A 5 -1.45 -6.24 -20.97
CA LEU A 5 -2.18 -5.63 -22.10
C LEU A 5 -1.47 -4.39 -22.64
N ASP A 6 -0.86 -3.58 -21.77
CA ASP A 6 -0.13 -2.37 -22.17
C ASP A 6 1.07 -2.68 -23.05
N ALA A 7 1.78 -3.79 -22.78
CA ALA A 7 2.86 -4.24 -23.63
C ALA A 7 2.37 -4.66 -25.02
N LEU A 8 1.23 -5.35 -25.11
CA LEU A 8 0.63 -5.75 -26.40
C LEU A 8 0.18 -4.51 -27.19
N THR A 9 -0.46 -3.53 -26.54
CA THR A 9 -0.89 -2.27 -27.15
C THR A 9 0.30 -1.46 -27.67
N ARG A 10 1.38 -1.34 -26.89
CA ARG A 10 2.60 -0.65 -27.33
C ARG A 10 3.28 -1.37 -28.49
N ARG A 11 3.37 -2.70 -28.46
CA ARG A 11 3.92 -3.51 -29.55
C ARG A 11 3.10 -3.34 -30.82
N LEU A 12 1.78 -3.33 -30.72
CA LEU A 12 0.89 -3.10 -31.85
C LEU A 12 1.13 -1.72 -32.47
N ALA A 13 1.16 -0.65 -31.64
CA ALA A 13 1.41 0.71 -32.12
C ALA A 13 2.78 0.83 -32.82
N GLY A 14 3.83 0.26 -32.23
CA GLY A 14 5.17 0.26 -32.82
C GLY A 14 5.25 -0.53 -34.14
N LEU A 15 4.53 -1.64 -34.24
CA LEU A 15 4.45 -2.44 -35.46
C LEU A 15 3.66 -1.73 -36.56
N THR A 16 2.52 -1.10 -36.23
CA THR A 16 1.74 -0.30 -37.18
C THR A 16 2.57 0.88 -37.72
N GLY A 17 3.35 1.55 -36.87
CA GLY A 17 4.27 2.61 -37.30
C GLY A 17 5.34 2.09 -38.27
N ARG A 18 5.98 0.95 -37.96
CA ARG A 18 6.97 0.33 -38.86
C ARG A 18 6.37 -0.12 -40.20
N PHE A 19 5.15 -0.63 -40.22
CA PHE A 19 4.48 -0.96 -41.47
C PHE A 19 4.20 0.28 -42.33
N ALA A 20 3.85 1.41 -41.73
CA ALA A 20 3.69 2.67 -42.46
C ALA A 20 5.02 3.13 -43.09
N ASP A 21 6.11 3.09 -42.32
CA ASP A 21 7.46 3.45 -42.79
C ASP A 21 7.95 2.52 -43.91
N LEU A 22 7.73 1.20 -43.76
CA LEU A 22 8.07 0.21 -44.78
C LEU A 22 7.24 0.40 -46.05
N GLY A 23 5.95 0.73 -45.93
CA GLY A 23 5.09 1.03 -47.07
C GLY A 23 5.61 2.22 -47.89
N ALA A 24 6.07 3.28 -47.23
CA ALA A 24 6.68 4.43 -47.91
C ALA A 24 7.95 4.02 -48.68
N LYS A 25 8.85 3.24 -48.06
CA LYS A 25 10.09 2.76 -48.68
C LYS A 25 9.85 1.80 -49.84
N LEU A 26 8.86 0.91 -49.71
CA LEU A 26 8.46 0.01 -50.79
C LEU A 26 7.88 0.76 -51.98
N THR A 27 7.16 1.86 -51.74
CA THR A 27 6.64 2.73 -52.82
C THR A 27 7.78 3.39 -53.60
N GLU A 28 8.83 3.83 -52.92
CA GLU A 28 10.03 4.38 -53.54
C GLU A 28 10.79 3.32 -54.34
N ALA A 29 11.07 2.15 -53.74
CA ALA A 29 11.75 1.05 -54.41
C ALA A 29 10.96 0.53 -55.63
N ALA A 30 9.63 0.53 -55.58
CA ALA A 30 8.78 0.15 -56.71
C ALA A 30 8.95 1.12 -57.89
N ARG A 31 9.08 2.43 -57.64
CA ARG A 31 9.34 3.42 -58.69
C ARG A 31 10.73 3.25 -59.29
N GLU A 32 11.75 3.05 -58.47
CA GLU A 32 13.12 2.79 -58.96
C GLU A 32 13.20 1.52 -59.82
N MET A 33 12.46 0.49 -59.44
CA MET A 33 12.35 -0.73 -60.24
C MET A 33 11.63 -0.49 -61.57
N GLN A 34 10.53 0.27 -61.55
CA GLN A 34 9.73 0.56 -62.74
C GLN A 34 10.48 1.44 -63.75
N ASP A 35 11.16 2.48 -63.26
CA ASP A 35 11.80 3.49 -64.10
C ASP A 35 13.25 3.13 -64.44
N GLY A 36 13.97 2.49 -63.51
CA GLY A 36 15.40 2.19 -63.62
C GLY A 36 15.75 0.71 -63.71
N GLY A 37 14.80 -0.21 -63.54
CA GLY A 37 15.03 -1.66 -63.58
C GLY A 37 15.83 -2.21 -62.39
N ALA A 38 16.05 -1.42 -61.34
CA ALA A 38 16.82 -1.83 -60.17
C ALA A 38 15.96 -2.66 -59.19
N PRO A 39 16.48 -3.78 -58.64
CA PRO A 39 15.78 -4.53 -57.60
C PRO A 39 15.75 -3.75 -56.27
N PRO A 40 14.82 -4.04 -55.33
CA PRO A 40 14.79 -3.42 -54.02
C PRO A 40 16.03 -3.84 -53.22
N ALA A 41 16.53 -2.96 -52.35
CA ALA A 41 17.67 -3.28 -51.50
C ALA A 41 17.37 -4.45 -50.55
N ASP A 42 18.36 -5.34 -50.33
CA ASP A 42 18.22 -6.51 -49.45
C ASP A 42 17.74 -6.13 -48.03
N ALA A 43 18.25 -5.02 -47.50
CA ALA A 43 17.85 -4.51 -46.18
C ALA A 43 16.35 -4.18 -46.10
N LEU A 44 15.70 -3.76 -47.21
CA LEU A 44 14.26 -3.50 -47.25
C LEU A 44 13.47 -4.81 -47.23
N VAL A 45 13.94 -5.83 -47.95
CA VAL A 45 13.33 -7.17 -47.96
C VAL A 45 13.44 -7.84 -46.60
N GLU A 46 14.60 -7.76 -45.95
CA GLU A 46 14.83 -8.27 -44.60
C GLU A 46 13.96 -7.55 -43.57
N ALA A 47 13.87 -6.22 -43.64
CA ALA A 47 13.03 -5.44 -42.73
C ALA A 47 11.53 -5.77 -42.88
N LEU A 48 11.06 -6.03 -44.11
CA LEU A 48 9.69 -6.49 -44.35
C LEU A 48 9.45 -7.90 -43.78
N ALA A 49 10.38 -8.82 -43.98
CA ALA A 49 10.30 -10.17 -43.44
C ALA A 49 10.26 -10.17 -41.90
N ALA A 50 11.13 -9.37 -41.27
CA ALA A 50 11.16 -9.20 -39.82
C ALA A 50 9.85 -8.61 -39.28
N ALA A 51 9.34 -7.53 -39.88
CA ALA A 51 8.07 -6.93 -39.46
C ALA A 51 6.89 -7.91 -39.60
N ARG A 52 6.88 -8.73 -40.67
CA ARG A 52 5.87 -9.78 -40.84
C ARG A 52 5.97 -10.87 -39.77
N ALA A 53 7.18 -11.32 -39.43
CA ALA A 53 7.38 -12.31 -38.38
C ALA A 53 6.90 -11.79 -37.02
N GLU A 54 7.22 -10.54 -36.68
CA GLU A 54 6.78 -9.89 -35.45
C GLU A 54 5.25 -9.72 -35.39
N PHE A 55 4.59 -9.45 -36.52
CA PHE A 55 3.13 -9.43 -36.60
C PHE A 55 2.50 -10.79 -36.27
N VAL A 56 3.03 -11.87 -36.85
CA VAL A 56 2.54 -13.23 -36.60
C VAL A 56 2.71 -13.61 -35.14
N GLU A 57 3.84 -13.25 -34.53
CA GLU A 57 4.09 -13.48 -33.10
C GLU A 57 3.11 -12.68 -32.22
N LEU A 58 2.91 -11.40 -32.52
CA LEU A 58 1.96 -10.54 -31.81
C LEU A 58 0.53 -11.09 -31.92
N LEU A 59 0.11 -11.51 -33.11
CA LEU A 59 -1.21 -12.10 -33.35
C LEU A 59 -1.39 -13.37 -32.49
N ALA A 60 -0.42 -14.28 -32.49
CA ALA A 60 -0.48 -15.50 -31.69
C ALA A 60 -0.63 -15.20 -30.19
N GLN A 61 0.10 -14.19 -29.69
CA GLN A 61 0.00 -13.76 -28.29
C GLN A 61 -1.34 -13.11 -27.97
N VAL A 62 -1.88 -12.26 -28.86
CA VAL A 62 -3.19 -11.66 -28.69
C VAL A 62 -4.28 -12.72 -28.67
N VAL A 63 -4.24 -13.70 -29.59
CA VAL A 63 -5.19 -14.83 -29.64
C VAL A 63 -5.15 -15.64 -28.35
N ALA A 64 -3.97 -16.13 -27.95
CA ALA A 64 -3.84 -16.93 -26.73
C ALA A 64 -4.34 -16.17 -25.49
N THR A 65 -4.05 -14.87 -25.43
CA THR A 65 -4.50 -14.02 -24.32
C THR A 65 -6.00 -13.78 -24.35
N ALA A 66 -6.57 -13.49 -25.52
CA ALA A 66 -8.00 -13.27 -25.70
C ALA A 66 -8.80 -14.53 -25.32
N GLU A 67 -8.33 -15.72 -25.70
CA GLU A 67 -8.89 -17.00 -25.27
C GLU A 67 -8.92 -17.13 -23.74
N THR A 68 -7.83 -16.79 -23.04
CA THR A 68 -7.80 -16.83 -21.57
C THR A 68 -8.78 -15.86 -20.91
N LEU A 69 -9.12 -14.76 -21.61
CA LEU A 69 -10.06 -13.74 -21.16
C LEU A 69 -11.50 -14.00 -21.64
N GLY A 70 -11.72 -15.03 -22.46
CA GLY A 70 -13.02 -15.31 -23.08
C GLY A 70 -13.46 -14.25 -24.10
N VAL A 71 -12.51 -13.51 -24.68
CA VAL A 71 -12.76 -12.48 -25.70
C VAL A 71 -12.68 -13.09 -27.08
N ALA A 72 -13.71 -12.87 -27.91
CA ALA A 72 -13.74 -13.35 -29.27
C ALA A 72 -12.71 -12.60 -30.14
N VAL A 73 -11.94 -13.36 -30.94
CA VAL A 73 -11.03 -12.82 -31.95
C VAL A 73 -11.62 -13.12 -33.33
N PRO A 74 -11.56 -12.19 -34.29
CA PRO A 74 -11.99 -12.46 -35.66
C PRO A 74 -11.24 -13.63 -36.31
N ASP A 75 -11.96 -14.45 -37.09
CA ASP A 75 -11.39 -15.63 -37.78
C ASP A 75 -10.29 -15.27 -38.80
N SER A 76 -10.32 -14.05 -39.35
CA SER A 76 -9.28 -13.51 -40.22
C SER A 76 -8.78 -12.15 -39.73
N VAL A 77 -7.49 -12.08 -39.39
CA VAL A 77 -6.79 -10.83 -39.07
C VAL A 77 -5.79 -10.53 -40.18
N GLU A 78 -6.23 -9.76 -41.17
CA GLU A 78 -5.40 -9.38 -42.31
C GLU A 78 -4.58 -8.10 -42.07
N SER A 79 -4.89 -7.36 -41.01
CA SER A 79 -4.23 -6.09 -40.69
C SER A 79 -3.91 -5.96 -39.21
N ALA A 80 -2.80 -5.28 -38.90
CA ALA A 80 -2.45 -4.93 -37.53
C ALA A 80 -3.56 -4.08 -36.87
N LYS A 81 -4.18 -3.15 -37.61
CA LYS A 81 -5.27 -2.32 -37.09
C LYS A 81 -6.48 -3.13 -36.62
N SER A 82 -6.72 -4.30 -37.21
CA SER A 82 -7.80 -5.20 -36.81
C SER A 82 -7.63 -5.76 -35.39
N LEU A 83 -6.43 -5.68 -34.79
CA LEU A 83 -6.16 -6.09 -33.42
C LEU A 83 -6.49 -5.02 -32.36
N GLU A 84 -6.61 -3.75 -32.76
CA GLU A 84 -6.97 -2.65 -31.85
C GLU A 84 -8.31 -2.88 -31.13
N PRO A 85 -9.44 -3.23 -31.81
CA PRO A 85 -10.69 -3.51 -31.13
C PRO A 85 -10.64 -4.75 -30.24
N VAL A 86 -9.82 -5.75 -30.59
CA VAL A 86 -9.63 -6.96 -29.77
C VAL A 86 -8.93 -6.61 -28.46
N LEU A 87 -7.84 -5.84 -28.52
CA LEU A 87 -7.14 -5.36 -27.33
C LEU A 87 -8.02 -4.47 -26.45
N ALA A 88 -8.85 -3.61 -27.05
CA ALA A 88 -9.82 -2.81 -26.32
C ALA A 88 -10.86 -3.68 -25.60
N ALA A 89 -11.38 -4.72 -26.26
CA ALA A 89 -12.31 -5.67 -25.66
C ALA A 89 -11.65 -6.47 -24.52
N MET A 90 -10.37 -6.87 -24.67
CA MET A 90 -9.58 -7.50 -23.62
C MET A 90 -9.41 -6.60 -22.39
N SER A 91 -9.12 -5.31 -22.59
CA SER A 91 -9.05 -4.34 -21.48
C SER A 91 -10.39 -4.24 -20.75
N ALA A 92 -11.50 -4.09 -21.50
CA ALA A 92 -12.83 -4.02 -20.92
C ALA A 92 -13.20 -5.29 -20.13
N ALA A 93 -12.79 -6.47 -20.61
CA ALA A 93 -13.00 -7.74 -19.93
C ALA A 93 -12.22 -7.83 -18.60
N VAL A 94 -10.96 -7.37 -18.59
CA VAL A 94 -10.15 -7.30 -17.37
C VAL A 94 -10.77 -6.34 -16.35
N ASP A 95 -11.19 -5.15 -16.79
CA ASP A 95 -11.81 -4.15 -15.91
C ASP A 95 -13.17 -4.62 -15.37
N ALA A 96 -13.98 -5.30 -16.18
CA ALA A 96 -15.22 -5.92 -15.73
C ALA A 96 -14.96 -6.99 -14.66
N ARG A 97 -13.95 -7.84 -14.85
CA ARG A 97 -13.56 -8.86 -13.87
C ARG A 97 -13.07 -8.25 -12.57
N ARG A 98 -12.28 -7.18 -12.63
CA ARG A 98 -11.82 -6.42 -11.44
C ARG A 98 -12.99 -5.81 -10.68
N ARG A 99 -13.91 -5.15 -11.38
CA ARG A 99 -15.13 -4.58 -10.76
C ARG A 99 -15.99 -5.64 -10.08
N ARG A 100 -16.18 -6.78 -10.74
CA ARG A 100 -16.92 -7.92 -10.17
C ARG A 100 -16.24 -8.46 -8.91
N ALA A 101 -14.93 -8.66 -8.95
CA ALA A 101 -14.18 -9.13 -7.78
C ALA A 101 -14.28 -8.15 -6.59
N ALA A 102 -14.16 -6.85 -6.84
CA ALA A 102 -14.31 -5.83 -5.80
C ALA A 102 -15.73 -5.82 -5.22
N PHE A 103 -16.76 -5.94 -6.06
CA PHE A 103 -18.14 -6.05 -5.60
C PHE A 103 -18.37 -7.33 -4.78
N ASP A 104 -17.85 -8.47 -5.24
CA ASP A 104 -17.98 -9.75 -4.53
C ASP A 104 -17.33 -9.67 -3.14
N GLU A 105 -16.20 -8.97 -3.00
CA GLU A 105 -15.55 -8.73 -1.71
C GLU A 105 -16.42 -7.87 -0.78
N ILE A 106 -16.95 -6.74 -1.28
CA ILE A 106 -17.87 -5.87 -0.51
C ILE A 106 -19.09 -6.66 -0.08
N ARG A 107 -19.73 -7.39 -1.01
CA ARG A 107 -20.89 -8.25 -0.74
C ARG A 107 -20.55 -9.28 0.33
N SER A 108 -19.38 -9.93 0.26
CA SER A 108 -18.96 -10.92 1.26
C SER A 108 -18.83 -10.32 2.67
N ARG A 109 -18.29 -9.10 2.80
CA ARG A 109 -18.19 -8.41 4.10
C ARG A 109 -19.58 -8.07 4.66
N ILE A 110 -20.48 -7.61 3.80
CA ILE A 110 -21.86 -7.26 4.16
C ILE A 110 -22.66 -8.51 4.57
N LEU A 111 -22.50 -9.63 3.87
CA LEU A 111 -23.11 -10.90 4.27
C LEU A 111 -22.66 -11.35 5.66
N ALA A 112 -21.37 -11.16 6.00
CA ALA A 112 -20.87 -11.46 7.33
C ALA A 112 -21.49 -10.56 8.42
N ILE A 113 -21.78 -9.29 8.12
CA ILE A 113 -22.52 -8.40 9.03
C ILE A 113 -23.93 -8.96 9.29
N TYR A 114 -24.67 -9.31 8.23
CA TYR A 114 -26.01 -9.87 8.37
C TYR A 114 -26.02 -11.20 9.14
N ASP A 115 -25.06 -12.09 8.88
CA ASP A 115 -24.92 -13.36 9.60
C ASP A 115 -24.71 -13.16 11.11
N ARG A 116 -23.90 -12.16 11.49
CA ARG A 116 -23.66 -11.84 12.91
C ARG A 116 -24.92 -11.30 13.58
N VAL A 117 -25.66 -10.42 12.91
CA VAL A 117 -26.93 -9.87 13.44
C VAL A 117 -28.01 -10.96 13.54
N ALA A 118 -28.09 -11.85 12.55
CA ALA A 118 -29.00 -13.01 12.58
C ALA A 118 -28.73 -13.94 13.78
N GLY A 119 -27.47 -13.99 14.23
CA GLY A 119 -27.03 -14.75 15.41
C GLY A 119 -27.35 -14.12 16.78
N LEU A 120 -27.81 -12.87 16.86
CA LEU A 120 -27.96 -12.17 18.15
C LEU A 120 -28.89 -12.86 19.15
N LEU A 121 -28.59 -12.76 20.43
CA LEU A 121 -29.42 -13.27 21.52
C LEU A 121 -29.77 -12.12 22.47
N HIS A 122 -30.90 -12.21 23.15
CA HIS A 122 -31.26 -11.27 24.22
C HIS A 122 -31.03 -11.92 25.59
N GLU A 123 -30.35 -11.21 26.48
CA GLU A 123 -30.06 -11.63 27.85
C GLU A 123 -31.36 -11.64 28.67
N GLY A 124 -31.80 -12.83 29.07
CA GLY A 124 -32.95 -13.03 29.96
C GLY A 124 -34.32 -13.21 29.28
N ASP A 125 -34.42 -13.09 27.95
CA ASP A 125 -35.65 -13.42 27.21
C ASP A 125 -35.33 -13.95 25.80
N GLU A 126 -35.35 -15.27 25.63
CA GLU A 126 -35.09 -15.94 24.34
C GLU A 126 -36.16 -15.62 23.28
N SER A 127 -37.33 -15.14 23.70
CA SER A 127 -38.47 -14.81 22.81
C SER A 127 -38.67 -13.30 22.64
N PHE A 128 -37.65 -12.48 22.93
CA PHE A 128 -37.73 -11.03 22.81
C PHE A 128 -38.09 -10.61 21.36
N GLY A 129 -39.37 -10.26 21.16
CA GLY A 129 -39.97 -10.01 19.85
C GLY A 129 -39.19 -9.04 18.93
N PRO A 130 -38.63 -7.92 19.44
CA PRO A 130 -37.84 -7.01 18.62
C PRO A 130 -36.60 -7.66 18.00
N VAL A 131 -35.93 -8.57 18.71
CA VAL A 131 -34.77 -9.31 18.16
C VAL A 131 -35.22 -10.29 17.08
N VAL A 132 -36.38 -10.93 17.23
CA VAL A 132 -36.96 -11.79 16.18
C VAL A 132 -37.20 -10.99 14.90
N THR A 133 -37.77 -9.79 15.01
CA THR A 133 -37.98 -8.89 13.86
C THR A 133 -36.66 -8.42 13.25
N LEU A 134 -35.67 -8.05 14.07
CA LEU A 134 -34.33 -7.68 13.61
C LEU A 134 -33.65 -8.80 12.83
N LYS A 135 -33.72 -10.04 13.32
CA LYS A 135 -33.20 -11.23 12.62
C LYS A 135 -33.89 -11.45 11.29
N SER A 136 -35.22 -11.32 11.24
CA SER A 136 -35.97 -11.42 9.99
C SER A 136 -35.54 -10.36 8.97
N LYS A 137 -35.31 -9.11 9.41
CA LYS A 137 -34.79 -8.04 8.55
C LYS A 137 -33.38 -8.34 8.04
N ALA A 138 -32.50 -8.90 8.88
CA ALA A 138 -31.15 -9.29 8.48
C ALA A 138 -31.16 -10.42 7.44
N GLU A 139 -32.03 -11.43 7.61
CA GLU A 139 -32.19 -12.51 6.62
C GLU A 139 -32.77 -12.02 5.29
N GLU A 140 -33.72 -11.09 5.32
CA GLU A 140 -34.26 -10.46 4.10
C GLU A 140 -33.18 -9.64 3.37
N ALA A 141 -32.41 -8.84 4.10
CA ALA A 141 -31.31 -8.05 3.55
C ALA A 141 -30.19 -8.95 2.99
N LYS A 142 -29.92 -10.08 3.65
CA LYS A 142 -28.99 -11.11 3.17
C LYS A 142 -29.48 -11.75 1.88
N ALA A 143 -30.76 -12.12 1.79
CA ALA A 143 -31.35 -12.65 0.57
C ALA A 143 -31.26 -11.63 -0.59
N ALA A 144 -31.54 -10.36 -0.33
CA ALA A 144 -31.40 -9.28 -1.30
C ALA A 144 -29.94 -9.10 -1.77
N ALA A 145 -28.98 -9.17 -0.84
CA ALA A 145 -27.55 -9.09 -1.16
C ALA A 145 -27.09 -10.27 -2.03
N LEU A 146 -27.53 -11.49 -1.72
CA LEU A 146 -27.20 -12.71 -2.50
C LEU A 146 -27.79 -12.67 -3.91
N ALA A 147 -28.93 -12.01 -4.11
CA ALA A 147 -29.56 -11.88 -5.43
C ALA A 147 -28.76 -10.98 -6.41
N LEU A 148 -27.88 -10.11 -5.89
CA LEU A 148 -27.03 -9.24 -6.70
C LEU A 148 -25.80 -10.01 -7.20
N THR A 149 -25.76 -10.41 -8.47
CA THR A 149 -24.66 -11.21 -9.05
C THR A 149 -23.70 -10.43 -9.95
N ASP A 150 -24.18 -9.35 -10.58
CA ASP A 150 -23.41 -8.42 -11.43
C ASP A 150 -23.90 -6.99 -11.18
N ALA A 151 -23.66 -6.49 -9.96
CA ALA A 151 -24.21 -5.22 -9.50
C ALA A 151 -23.55 -4.01 -10.19
N THR A 152 -24.36 -2.99 -10.49
CA THR A 152 -23.87 -1.67 -10.88
C THR A 152 -23.22 -0.97 -9.69
N THR A 153 -22.43 0.08 -9.97
CA THR A 153 -21.84 0.93 -8.92
C THR A 153 -22.91 1.51 -7.99
N GLU A 154 -24.08 1.87 -8.53
CA GLU A 154 -25.22 2.37 -7.74
C GLU A 154 -25.79 1.28 -6.82
N GLN A 155 -25.94 0.06 -7.32
CA GLN A 155 -26.41 -1.07 -6.53
C GLN A 155 -25.40 -1.46 -5.43
N ALA A 156 -24.10 -1.37 -5.71
CA ALA A 156 -23.06 -1.59 -4.72
C ALA A 156 -23.12 -0.52 -3.60
N ARG A 157 -23.34 0.74 -3.97
CA ARG A 157 -23.53 1.84 -3.02
C ARG A 157 -24.78 1.65 -2.16
N ALA A 158 -25.91 1.36 -2.80
CA ALA A 158 -27.17 1.10 -2.10
C ALA A 158 -27.03 -0.08 -1.13
N LEU A 159 -26.27 -1.12 -1.49
CA LEU A 159 -26.00 -2.26 -0.62
C LEU A 159 -25.17 -1.86 0.61
N MET A 160 -24.16 -1.00 0.45
CA MET A 160 -23.38 -0.48 1.58
C MET A 160 -24.23 0.41 2.50
N GLU A 161 -25.04 1.30 1.93
CA GLU A 161 -25.94 2.17 2.70
C GLU A 161 -26.98 1.35 3.47
N ALA A 162 -27.55 0.31 2.86
CA ALA A 162 -28.48 -0.60 3.51
C ALA A 162 -27.85 -1.43 4.65
N ALA A 163 -26.56 -1.74 4.54
CA ALA A 163 -25.81 -2.46 5.57
C ALA A 163 -25.39 -1.57 6.77
N GLY A 164 -25.39 -0.25 6.59
CA GLY A 164 -24.92 0.75 7.57
C GLY A 164 -25.53 0.55 8.97
N PRO A 165 -26.86 0.57 9.14
CA PRO A 165 -27.46 0.43 10.46
C PRO A 165 -27.14 -0.91 11.14
N PHE A 166 -26.98 -2.00 10.37
CA PHE A 166 -26.57 -3.29 10.91
C PHE A 166 -25.12 -3.28 11.41
N ALA A 167 -24.23 -2.57 10.71
CA ALA A 167 -22.86 -2.34 11.15
C ALA A 167 -22.81 -1.44 12.39
N ASP A 168 -23.65 -0.40 12.46
CA ASP A 168 -23.78 0.49 13.62
C ASP A 168 -24.22 -0.30 14.86
N LEU A 169 -25.20 -1.20 14.71
CA LEU A 169 -25.66 -2.10 15.77
C LEU A 169 -24.53 -2.99 16.30
N LEU A 170 -23.77 -3.63 15.41
CA LEU A 170 -22.61 -4.45 15.80
C LEU A 170 -21.53 -3.61 16.48
N THR A 171 -21.33 -2.38 16.03
CA THR A 171 -20.38 -1.43 16.64
C THR A 171 -20.79 -1.08 18.06
N MET A 172 -22.08 -0.81 18.32
CA MET A 172 -22.58 -0.59 19.68
C MET A 172 -22.46 -1.83 20.58
N LEU A 173 -22.66 -3.03 20.04
CA LEU A 173 -22.51 -4.30 20.77
C LEU A 173 -21.05 -4.64 21.12
N GLU A 174 -20.11 -4.17 20.31
CA GLU A 174 -18.68 -4.44 20.46
C GLU A 174 -17.95 -3.32 21.23
N GLY A 175 -18.53 -2.12 21.29
CA GLY A 175 -17.87 -0.88 21.73
C GLY A 175 -18.42 -0.24 23.02
N THR A 176 -18.90 -1.02 23.99
CA THR A 176 -19.60 -0.47 25.18
C THR A 176 -18.75 0.40 26.12
N GLU A 177 -17.41 0.36 26.07
CA GLU A 177 -16.51 1.19 26.90
C GLU A 177 -15.63 2.17 26.09
N ALA A 178 -15.84 2.23 24.77
CA ALA A 178 -14.92 2.83 23.81
C ALA A 178 -15.46 3.99 22.99
N LEU A 179 -16.79 4.07 22.92
CA LEU A 179 -17.49 5.07 22.13
C LEU A 179 -17.63 6.31 23.01
N ASP A 180 -17.13 7.45 22.52
CA ASP A 180 -17.47 8.74 23.12
C ASP A 180 -18.99 8.95 23.04
N ASP A 181 -19.54 9.75 23.96
CA ASP A 181 -20.99 9.96 24.10
C ASP A 181 -21.64 10.47 22.80
N GLU A 182 -20.90 11.24 21.99
CA GLU A 182 -21.37 11.80 20.72
C GLU A 182 -21.51 10.71 19.65
N LYS A 183 -20.50 9.85 19.47
CA LYS A 183 -20.57 8.69 18.58
C LYS A 183 -21.59 7.68 19.06
N PHE A 184 -21.67 7.42 20.37
CA PHE A 184 -22.68 6.52 20.91
C PHE A 184 -24.10 7.04 20.65
N SER A 185 -24.35 8.34 20.87
CA SER A 185 -25.64 8.96 20.57
C SER A 185 -26.00 8.87 19.09
N ALA A 186 -25.03 9.09 18.18
CA ALA A 186 -25.26 8.98 16.74
C ALA A 186 -25.57 7.53 16.31
N LEU A 187 -24.87 6.55 16.89
CA LEU A 187 -25.13 5.13 16.66
C LEU A 187 -26.48 4.71 17.24
N GLU A 188 -26.83 5.17 18.45
CA GLU A 188 -28.12 4.91 19.09
C GLU A 188 -29.28 5.47 18.24
N GLU A 189 -29.13 6.68 17.70
CA GLU A 189 -30.11 7.30 16.79
C GLU A 189 -30.27 6.49 15.51
N SER A 190 -29.15 6.14 14.85
CA SER A 190 -29.15 5.29 13.64
C SER A 190 -29.85 3.94 13.87
N VAL A 191 -29.52 3.26 14.97
CA VAL A 191 -30.11 1.96 15.34
C VAL A 191 -31.59 2.10 15.73
N ALA A 192 -31.95 3.17 16.46
CA ALA A 192 -33.33 3.44 16.84
C ALA A 192 -34.22 3.74 15.64
N ASP A 193 -33.70 4.49 14.66
CA ASP A 193 -34.42 4.82 13.43
C ASP A 193 -34.60 3.58 12.53
N ALA A 194 -33.58 2.73 12.41
CA ALA A 194 -33.63 1.56 11.53
C ALA A 194 -34.38 0.36 12.13
N PHE A 195 -34.20 0.09 13.43
CA PHE A 195 -34.67 -1.14 14.09
C PHE A 195 -35.63 -0.89 15.25
N GLY A 196 -35.83 0.37 15.63
CA GLY A 196 -36.73 0.76 16.70
C GLY A 196 -36.02 0.92 18.04
N ARG A 197 -36.57 1.81 18.87
CA ARG A 197 -36.00 2.21 20.17
C ARG A 197 -35.80 1.05 21.16
N GLN A 198 -36.56 -0.02 21.04
CA GLN A 198 -36.43 -1.20 21.90
C GLN A 198 -35.10 -1.95 21.68
N ILE A 199 -34.60 -1.98 20.44
CA ILE A 199 -33.29 -2.58 20.11
C ILE A 199 -32.17 -1.67 20.58
N ALA A 200 -32.26 -0.37 20.31
CA ALA A 200 -31.28 0.63 20.75
C ALA A 200 -31.08 0.59 22.28
N VAL A 201 -32.18 0.59 23.05
CA VAL A 201 -32.14 0.50 24.52
C VAL A 201 -31.60 -0.85 25.00
N ALA A 202 -31.90 -1.95 24.30
CA ALA A 202 -31.40 -3.26 24.68
C ALA A 202 -29.88 -3.40 24.47
N VAL A 203 -29.34 -2.86 23.37
CA VAL A 203 -27.89 -2.78 23.16
C VAL A 203 -27.24 -1.85 24.17
N ALA A 204 -27.78 -0.65 24.37
CA ALA A 204 -27.22 0.33 25.30
C ALA A 204 -27.16 -0.17 26.75
N ARG A 205 -28.05 -1.11 27.12
CA ARG A 205 -28.07 -1.74 28.45
C ARG A 205 -27.27 -3.05 28.52
N GLY A 206 -26.55 -3.42 27.46
CA GLY A 206 -25.78 -4.66 27.38
C GLY A 206 -26.61 -5.93 27.36
N ARG A 207 -27.92 -5.83 27.06
CA ARG A 207 -28.86 -6.98 27.09
C ARG A 207 -28.92 -7.73 25.76
N LEU A 208 -28.15 -7.34 24.77
CA LEU A 208 -28.01 -8.04 23.50
C LEU A 208 -26.61 -8.63 23.42
N LEU A 209 -26.54 -9.91 23.09
CA LEU A 209 -25.31 -10.70 23.15
C LEU A 209 -25.06 -11.36 21.80
N LEU A 210 -23.80 -11.35 21.39
CA LEU A 210 -23.33 -12.22 20.32
C LEU A 210 -23.23 -13.67 20.83
N PRO A 211 -23.43 -14.70 19.98
CA PRO A 211 -23.34 -16.11 20.39
C PRO A 211 -22.05 -16.47 21.14
N ALA A 212 -20.92 -15.87 20.76
CA ALA A 212 -19.64 -16.06 21.41
C ALA A 212 -19.56 -15.46 22.84
N GLN A 213 -20.33 -14.41 23.12
CA GLN A 213 -20.41 -13.77 24.45
C GLN A 213 -21.34 -14.55 25.39
N ALA A 214 -22.41 -15.16 24.87
CA ALA A 214 -23.33 -15.99 25.66
C ALA A 214 -22.67 -17.27 26.23
N SER A 215 -21.67 -17.84 25.55
CA SER A 215 -20.93 -19.02 26.03
C SER A 215 -19.91 -18.75 27.14
N ARG A 216 -19.73 -17.49 27.56
CA ARG A 216 -18.73 -17.09 28.58
C ARG A 216 -19.30 -16.86 29.98
N ALA A 217 -20.55 -17.27 30.23
CA ALA A 217 -21.19 -17.13 31.54
C ALA A 217 -20.39 -17.90 32.63
N PRO A 218 -20.12 -17.28 33.80
CA PRO A 218 -19.38 -17.93 34.89
C PRO A 218 -20.17 -19.08 35.52
N GLU A 219 -19.46 -20.13 35.94
CA GLU A 219 -19.97 -21.17 36.85
C GLU A 219 -20.59 -20.51 38.11
N PRO A 220 -21.74 -20.99 38.61
CA PRO A 220 -22.45 -20.32 39.70
C PRO A 220 -21.66 -20.42 41.02
N ALA A 221 -21.29 -19.26 41.57
CA ALA A 221 -20.72 -19.15 42.90
C ALA A 221 -21.74 -19.56 43.98
N PRO A 222 -21.32 -20.26 45.05
CA PRO A 222 -22.21 -20.71 46.11
C PRO A 222 -22.76 -19.53 46.92
N ALA A 223 -24.04 -19.65 47.28
CA ALA A 223 -24.86 -18.62 47.92
C ALA A 223 -24.27 -18.04 49.22
N ALA A 224 -24.34 -16.72 49.35
CA ALA A 224 -24.15 -16.01 50.61
C ALA A 224 -25.38 -16.16 51.53
N PRO A 225 -25.20 -16.30 52.86
CA PRO A 225 -26.30 -16.19 53.81
C PRO A 225 -26.46 -14.74 54.32
N GLU A 226 -27.71 -14.26 54.36
CA GLU A 226 -28.17 -13.11 55.14
C GLU A 226 -29.20 -13.59 56.20
N PRO A 227 -29.62 -12.79 57.20
CA PRO A 227 -28.86 -11.88 58.07
C PRO A 227 -29.27 -12.09 59.57
N VAL A 228 -28.52 -11.55 60.53
CA VAL A 228 -28.99 -11.42 61.93
C VAL A 228 -29.01 -9.96 62.34
N ARG A 229 -30.22 -9.45 62.65
CA ARG A 229 -30.46 -8.17 63.34
C ARG A 229 -30.52 -8.42 64.85
N ILE A 230 -29.86 -7.59 65.66
CA ILE A 230 -30.27 -7.31 67.05
C ILE A 230 -30.04 -5.81 67.34
N ALA A 231 -30.96 -5.26 68.13
CA ALA A 231 -31.32 -3.86 68.32
C ALA A 231 -30.54 -3.10 69.42
N GLU A 232 -30.87 -1.80 69.49
CA GLU A 232 -30.36 -0.68 70.30
C GLU A 232 -30.30 -0.85 71.84
N ALA A 233 -29.37 -0.12 72.48
CA ALA A 233 -29.60 0.52 73.79
C ALA A 233 -28.67 1.74 74.01
N MET A 234 -29.29 2.86 74.41
CA MET A 234 -28.77 4.20 74.69
C MET A 234 -27.83 4.32 75.91
N ARG A 235 -26.89 5.29 75.89
CA ARG A 235 -26.71 6.34 76.95
C ARG A 235 -25.71 7.46 76.52
N ALA A 236 -26.08 8.72 76.74
CA ALA A 236 -25.26 9.97 76.62
C ALA A 236 -25.05 10.61 78.03
N PRO A 237 -24.41 11.79 78.28
CA PRO A 237 -23.62 12.74 77.43
C PRO A 237 -22.30 13.36 78.05
N GLU A 238 -21.48 14.02 77.19
CA GLU A 238 -20.60 15.24 77.22
C GLU A 238 -19.99 15.89 78.51
N PRO A 239 -18.91 16.76 78.47
CA PRO A 239 -18.63 17.83 77.46
C PRO A 239 -17.17 18.28 77.08
N VAL A 240 -17.05 18.80 75.83
CA VAL A 240 -16.44 20.07 75.30
C VAL A 240 -14.94 20.42 75.51
N ARG A 241 -14.18 20.55 74.38
CA ARG A 241 -13.57 21.82 73.86
C ARG A 241 -12.79 21.64 72.53
N MET A 242 -13.17 22.45 71.52
CA MET A 242 -12.46 22.80 70.27
C MET A 242 -11.32 23.84 70.52
N PRO A 243 -10.41 24.21 69.58
CA PRO A 243 -10.52 24.20 68.10
C PRO A 243 -9.28 23.77 67.26
N GLU A 244 -9.50 23.77 65.94
CA GLU A 244 -8.63 23.39 64.79
C GLU A 244 -7.22 24.03 64.76
N PRO A 245 -6.30 23.47 63.96
CA PRO A 245 -6.16 23.96 62.58
C PRO A 245 -6.06 22.85 61.51
N THR A 246 -6.31 23.28 60.28
CA THR A 246 -6.60 22.52 59.07
C THR A 246 -5.35 22.11 58.26
N VAL A 247 -5.54 21.09 57.41
CA VAL A 247 -4.83 20.71 56.16
C VAL A 247 -3.61 19.78 56.26
N ALA A 248 -3.81 18.50 55.91
CA ALA A 248 -3.46 17.94 54.59
C ALA A 248 -3.73 16.42 54.57
N ALA A 249 -4.77 15.99 53.84
CA ALA A 249 -5.08 14.58 53.64
C ALA A 249 -4.13 13.95 52.60
N PRO A 250 -3.75 12.66 52.75
CA PRO A 250 -3.02 11.91 51.73
C PRO A 250 -3.91 11.68 50.50
N GLN A 251 -3.36 11.89 49.30
CA GLN A 251 -4.02 11.59 48.03
C GLN A 251 -4.36 10.10 47.92
N PRO A 252 -5.59 9.72 47.49
CA PRO A 252 -5.91 8.34 47.15
C PRO A 252 -5.19 7.91 45.88
N ALA A 253 -4.64 6.70 45.90
CA ALA A 253 -4.09 6.03 44.74
C ALA A 253 -5.13 5.96 43.60
N ALA A 254 -4.69 6.30 42.39
CA ALA A 254 -5.52 6.25 41.19
C ALA A 254 -6.10 4.83 40.96
N PRO A 255 -7.37 4.71 40.55
CA PRO A 255 -7.95 3.44 40.17
C PRO A 255 -7.24 2.89 38.92
N ARG A 256 -6.96 1.59 38.94
CA ARG A 256 -6.43 0.81 37.82
C ARG A 256 -7.38 0.94 36.64
N GLY A 257 -6.86 1.38 35.49
CA GLY A 257 -7.62 1.56 34.26
C GLY A 257 -8.24 0.25 33.76
N GLU A 258 -9.49 0.38 33.30
CA GLU A 258 -10.23 -0.60 32.51
C GLU A 258 -9.53 -0.86 31.15
N PRO A 259 -9.70 -2.05 30.55
CA PRO A 259 -9.03 -2.43 29.31
C PRO A 259 -9.64 -1.74 28.07
N SER A 260 -8.76 -1.13 27.26
CA SER A 260 -9.01 -0.31 26.08
C SER A 260 -10.09 -0.78 25.09
N ALA A 261 -10.79 0.24 24.57
CA ALA A 261 -11.42 0.37 23.26
C ALA A 261 -10.76 -0.42 22.10
N PRO A 262 -11.50 -0.76 21.02
CA PRO A 262 -10.91 -1.35 19.83
C PRO A 262 -9.82 -0.41 19.30
N ASP A 263 -8.62 -0.96 19.20
CA ASP A 263 -7.41 -0.16 19.17
C ASP A 263 -7.19 0.49 17.80
N GLU A 264 -7.68 1.73 17.64
CA GLU A 264 -7.47 2.56 16.44
C GLU A 264 -5.99 2.65 16.04
N THR A 265 -5.06 2.50 16.99
CA THR A 265 -3.62 2.52 16.69
C THR A 265 -3.15 1.31 15.88
N ALA A 266 -3.89 0.20 15.88
CA ALA A 266 -3.56 -1.02 15.14
C ALA A 266 -4.09 -1.03 13.70
N GLN A 267 -4.78 0.01 13.24
CA GLN A 267 -5.38 0.08 11.89
C GLN A 267 -4.34 -0.15 10.78
N TRP A 268 -3.13 0.41 10.92
CA TRP A 268 -2.07 0.22 9.93
C TRP A 268 -1.70 -1.26 9.77
N TRP A 269 -1.68 -2.00 10.88
CA TRP A 269 -1.35 -3.42 10.91
C TRP A 269 -2.46 -4.22 10.25
N LEU A 270 -3.72 -3.97 10.63
CA LEU A 270 -4.86 -4.70 10.08
C LEU A 270 -4.97 -4.52 8.56
N ALA A 271 -4.79 -3.29 8.07
CA ALA A 271 -4.80 -2.97 6.65
C ALA A 271 -3.66 -3.65 5.88
N ALA A 272 -2.42 -3.52 6.37
CA ALA A 272 -1.25 -4.16 5.76
C ALA A 272 -1.37 -5.69 5.77
N TRP A 273 -1.88 -6.27 6.87
CA TRP A 273 -2.05 -7.72 7.03
C TRP A 273 -3.14 -8.26 6.13
N ALA A 274 -4.28 -7.59 6.06
CA ALA A 274 -5.37 -7.96 5.15
C ALA A 274 -4.87 -7.96 3.70
N ARG A 275 -4.18 -6.90 3.28
CA ARG A 275 -3.60 -6.83 1.94
C ARG A 275 -2.57 -7.94 1.69
N TRP A 276 -1.60 -8.11 2.60
CA TRP A 276 -0.56 -9.12 2.51
C TRP A 276 -1.13 -10.53 2.42
N SER A 277 -2.06 -10.90 3.31
CA SER A 277 -2.70 -12.21 3.33
C SER A 277 -3.43 -12.52 2.01
N GLY A 278 -4.00 -11.50 1.36
CA GLY A 278 -4.67 -11.62 0.07
C GLY A 278 -3.74 -11.89 -1.11
N TRP A 279 -2.47 -11.44 -1.06
CA TRP A 279 -1.54 -11.62 -2.19
C TRP A 279 -0.34 -12.54 -1.95
N LYS A 280 0.03 -12.85 -0.71
CA LYS A 280 1.27 -13.60 -0.40
C LYS A 280 1.42 -14.95 -1.12
N ASN A 281 0.30 -15.59 -1.47
CA ASN A 281 0.28 -16.87 -2.18
C ASN A 281 0.00 -16.73 -3.70
N THR A 282 -0.26 -15.52 -4.19
CA THR A 282 -0.70 -15.28 -5.58
C THR A 282 0.25 -14.36 -6.35
N LEU A 283 1.01 -13.50 -5.66
CA LEU A 283 1.98 -12.60 -6.25
C LEU A 283 3.39 -12.84 -5.71
N ALA A 284 4.37 -12.80 -6.61
CA ALA A 284 5.77 -12.72 -6.21
C ALA A 284 6.09 -11.32 -5.67
N PHE A 285 7.00 -11.23 -4.69
CA PHE A 285 7.38 -9.96 -4.04
C PHE A 285 7.70 -8.81 -5.02
N PRO A 286 8.48 -9.01 -6.11
CA PRO A 286 8.74 -7.91 -7.05
C PRO A 286 7.49 -7.38 -7.76
N ALA A 287 6.51 -8.24 -8.02
CA ALA A 287 5.24 -7.84 -8.64
C ALA A 287 4.40 -7.03 -7.64
N ALA A 288 4.29 -7.50 -6.39
CA ALA A 288 3.62 -6.77 -5.32
C ALA A 288 4.25 -5.39 -5.09
N VAL A 289 5.58 -5.29 -5.03
CA VAL A 289 6.27 -3.98 -4.89
C VAL A 289 5.91 -3.02 -6.01
N ARG A 290 5.92 -3.47 -7.28
CA ARG A 290 5.54 -2.61 -8.41
C ARG A 290 4.09 -2.17 -8.34
N GLU A 291 3.19 -3.08 -7.98
CA GLU A 291 1.77 -2.77 -7.79
C GLU A 291 1.59 -1.71 -6.69
N GLU A 292 2.14 -1.93 -5.50
CA GLU A 292 1.97 -1.00 -4.38
C GLU A 292 2.64 0.36 -4.63
N LEU A 293 3.84 0.40 -5.22
CA LEU A 293 4.51 1.67 -5.55
C LEU A 293 3.81 2.45 -6.68
N SER A 294 3.08 1.75 -7.57
CA SER A 294 2.27 2.39 -8.61
C SER A 294 1.00 3.05 -8.04
N LYS A 295 0.40 2.43 -7.02
CA LYS A 295 -0.81 2.93 -6.34
C LYS A 295 -0.50 4.04 -5.35
N TYR A 296 0.62 3.93 -4.63
CA TYR A 296 0.96 4.79 -3.50
C TYR A 296 2.31 5.51 -3.72
N PRO A 297 2.31 6.69 -4.37
CA PRO A 297 3.53 7.41 -4.76
C PRO A 297 4.45 7.86 -3.63
N TYR A 298 4.04 7.71 -2.37
CA TYR A 298 4.81 8.14 -1.20
C TYR A 298 4.76 7.11 -0.07
N LEU A 299 4.42 5.85 -0.40
CA LEU A 299 4.35 4.73 0.55
C LEU A 299 5.53 4.73 1.52
N LEU A 300 6.75 4.58 1.00
CA LEU A 300 7.97 4.50 1.82
C LEU A 300 8.44 5.87 2.35
N SER A 301 7.68 6.94 2.15
CA SER A 301 8.01 8.27 2.67
C SER A 301 7.30 8.64 3.98
N VAL A 302 6.30 7.84 4.39
CA VAL A 302 5.45 8.04 5.57
C VAL A 302 5.77 6.99 6.62
N PRO A 303 5.91 7.28 7.92
CA PRO A 303 6.04 6.26 8.95
C PRO A 303 4.91 5.22 8.90
N ILE A 304 5.24 3.94 9.11
CA ILE A 304 4.27 2.83 9.04
C ILE A 304 3.03 3.12 9.91
N GLN A 305 3.24 3.56 11.16
CA GLN A 305 2.16 3.82 12.11
C GLN A 305 1.28 5.03 11.75
N GLN A 306 1.81 5.97 10.96
CA GLN A 306 1.07 7.16 10.49
C GLN A 306 0.40 6.92 9.12
N SER A 307 0.61 5.76 8.51
CA SER A 307 0.01 5.45 7.20
C SER A 307 -1.52 5.50 7.15
N PRO A 308 -2.29 5.22 8.23
CA PRO A 308 -3.74 5.38 8.20
C PRO A 308 -4.21 6.83 7.97
N ASP A 309 -3.37 7.83 8.26
CA ASP A 309 -3.71 9.24 8.10
C ASP A 309 -3.68 9.71 6.63
N PHE A 310 -3.30 8.82 5.70
CA PHE A 310 -3.07 9.14 4.29
C PHE A 310 -3.92 8.25 3.38
N GLU A 311 -4.33 8.81 2.23
CA GLU A 311 -5.16 8.12 1.22
C GLU A 311 -6.42 7.49 1.85
N GLU A 312 -7.10 8.19 2.78
CA GLU A 312 -8.29 7.65 3.47
C GLU A 312 -8.03 6.30 4.17
N GLY A 313 -6.81 6.11 4.70
CA GLY A 313 -6.36 4.87 5.34
C GLY A 313 -5.81 3.82 4.37
N LEU A 314 -5.91 4.04 3.06
CA LEU A 314 -5.48 3.07 2.06
C LEU A 314 -3.96 2.96 1.97
N LEU A 315 -3.19 3.98 2.35
CA LEU A 315 -1.73 3.92 2.30
C LEU A 315 -1.16 2.75 3.13
N ALA A 316 -1.83 2.43 4.25
CA ALA A 316 -1.46 1.30 5.09
C ALA A 316 -1.48 -0.05 4.36
N TYR A 317 -2.31 -0.23 3.34
CA TYR A 317 -2.33 -1.46 2.54
C TYR A 317 -1.01 -1.69 1.82
N GLY A 318 -0.37 -0.60 1.35
CA GLY A 318 0.92 -0.65 0.68
C GLY A 318 2.01 -1.25 1.58
N TYR A 319 1.89 -1.12 2.90
CA TYR A 319 2.84 -1.69 3.86
C TYR A 319 2.80 -3.23 3.98
N SER A 320 1.90 -3.89 3.25
CA SER A 320 1.92 -5.34 3.04
C SER A 320 3.25 -5.88 2.51
N ILE A 321 4.02 -5.08 1.75
CA ILE A 321 5.36 -5.47 1.29
C ILE A 321 6.38 -5.58 2.43
N ILE A 322 6.23 -4.81 3.52
CA ILE A 322 7.07 -4.97 4.71
C ILE A 322 6.72 -6.28 5.42
N MET A 323 5.44 -6.64 5.49
CA MET A 323 5.02 -7.90 6.11
C MET A 323 5.60 -9.11 5.39
N GLU A 324 5.55 -9.12 4.06
CA GLU A 324 6.18 -10.20 3.28
C GLU A 324 7.70 -10.26 3.48
N HIS A 325 8.37 -9.10 3.61
CA HIS A 325 9.80 -9.07 3.91
C HIS A 325 10.08 -9.65 5.30
N VAL A 326 9.35 -9.21 6.33
CA VAL A 326 9.50 -9.70 7.70
C VAL A 326 9.21 -11.20 7.78
N GLU A 327 8.15 -11.69 7.13
CA GLU A 327 7.83 -13.12 7.10
C GLU A 327 8.94 -13.95 6.42
N LYS A 328 9.64 -13.41 5.43
CA LYS A 328 10.79 -14.08 4.81
C LYS A 328 12.02 -14.14 5.71
N GLN A 329 12.25 -13.08 6.49
CA GLN A 329 13.40 -13.02 7.41
C GLN A 329 13.15 -13.86 8.67
N SER A 330 11.92 -13.83 9.17
CA SER A 330 11.46 -14.52 10.38
C SER A 330 10.14 -15.23 10.09
N PRO A 331 10.15 -16.46 9.54
CA PRO A 331 8.93 -17.20 9.23
C PRO A 331 8.00 -17.36 10.43
N GLY A 332 6.71 -17.08 10.23
CA GLY A 332 5.68 -17.07 11.26
C GLY A 332 5.64 -15.78 12.10
N ALA A 333 6.57 -14.84 11.93
CA ALA A 333 6.59 -13.61 12.74
C ALA A 333 5.30 -12.81 12.55
N VAL A 334 4.84 -12.61 11.32
CA VAL A 334 3.63 -11.81 11.04
C VAL A 334 2.37 -12.54 11.55
N GLY A 335 2.30 -13.86 11.37
CA GLY A 335 1.17 -14.68 11.84
C GLY A 335 1.07 -14.74 13.36
N ASN A 336 2.20 -14.71 14.08
CA ASN A 336 2.25 -14.83 15.53
C ASN A 336 2.24 -13.49 16.28
N ALA A 337 2.34 -12.36 15.58
CA ALA A 337 2.49 -11.04 16.21
C ALA A 337 1.39 -10.72 17.22
N LEU A 338 0.12 -10.98 16.87
CA LEU A 338 -1.02 -10.75 17.77
C LEU A 338 -0.99 -11.68 19.01
N ASN A 339 -0.49 -12.91 18.86
CA ASN A 339 -0.39 -13.88 19.97
C ASN A 339 0.73 -13.52 20.95
N ASN A 340 1.70 -12.72 20.51
CA ASN A 340 2.86 -12.31 21.31
C ASN A 340 2.70 -10.93 21.96
N LEU A 341 1.52 -10.32 21.84
CA LEU A 341 1.22 -9.06 22.52
C LEU A 341 1.22 -9.26 24.03
N LYS A 342 1.88 -8.35 24.74
CA LYS A 342 2.02 -8.44 26.19
C LYS A 342 0.74 -7.97 26.86
N SER A 343 -0.05 -8.90 27.38
CA SER A 343 -1.27 -8.58 28.13
C SER A 343 -0.95 -7.72 29.37
N GLY A 344 -1.68 -6.61 29.54
CA GLY A 344 -1.55 -5.73 30.71
C GLY A 344 -0.54 -4.59 30.59
N GLN A 345 0.04 -4.34 29.40
CA GLN A 345 0.79 -3.09 29.15
C GLN A 345 -0.15 -1.94 28.77
N MET A 346 0.13 -0.74 29.30
CA MET A 346 -0.59 0.51 28.97
C MET A 346 -0.28 1.05 27.56
N GLN A 347 0.58 0.40 26.78
CA GLN A 347 0.93 0.85 25.44
C GLN A 347 -0.15 0.46 24.43
N PRO A 348 -0.48 1.33 23.46
CA PRO A 348 -1.40 0.97 22.38
C PRO A 348 -0.91 -0.24 21.59
N VAL A 349 -1.81 -1.13 21.18
CA VAL A 349 -1.56 -2.36 20.42
C VAL A 349 -0.80 -2.06 19.13
N GLY A 350 -1.12 -0.98 18.42
CA GLY A 350 -0.38 -0.56 17.24
C GLY A 350 1.08 -0.20 17.52
N THR A 351 1.40 0.26 18.72
CA THR A 351 2.78 0.48 19.18
C THR A 351 3.44 -0.84 19.53
N GLN A 352 2.75 -1.72 20.24
CA GLN A 352 3.29 -3.06 20.56
C GLN A 352 3.57 -3.88 19.29
N LEU A 353 2.71 -3.82 18.27
CA LEU A 353 2.90 -4.48 16.97
C LEU A 353 4.07 -3.88 16.19
N TYR A 354 4.25 -2.57 16.26
CA TYR A 354 5.40 -1.90 15.64
C TYR A 354 6.71 -2.34 16.32
N ASP A 355 6.75 -2.30 17.65
CA ASP A 355 7.89 -2.76 18.43
C ASP A 355 8.19 -4.24 18.16
N TYR A 356 7.17 -5.07 18.01
CA TYR A 356 7.31 -6.47 17.63
C TYR A 356 7.93 -6.63 16.23
N LEU A 357 7.50 -5.87 15.21
CA LEU A 357 8.14 -5.90 13.88
C LEU A 357 9.60 -5.47 13.94
N VAL A 358 9.88 -4.43 14.71
CA VAL A 358 11.22 -3.86 14.87
C VAL A 358 12.16 -4.86 15.55
N THR A 359 11.70 -5.51 16.62
CA THR A 359 12.51 -6.40 17.46
C THR A 359 12.47 -7.84 16.96
N GLU A 360 11.32 -8.52 17.09
CA GLU A 360 11.15 -9.94 16.71
C GLU A 360 11.13 -10.13 15.18
N GLY A 361 10.53 -9.19 14.46
CA GLY A 361 10.60 -9.13 12.99
C GLY A 361 11.96 -8.67 12.45
N ARG A 362 12.87 -8.23 13.34
CA ARG A 362 14.23 -7.77 13.02
C ARG A 362 14.25 -6.68 11.95
N LEU A 363 13.21 -5.85 11.91
CA LEU A 363 13.04 -4.90 10.82
C LEU A 363 14.14 -3.84 10.83
N THR A 364 14.61 -3.36 11.98
CA THR A 364 15.73 -2.40 12.05
C THR A 364 17.00 -2.91 11.36
N GLU A 365 17.33 -4.18 11.57
CA GLU A 365 18.54 -4.81 11.02
C GLU A 365 18.37 -5.12 9.53
N THR A 366 17.17 -5.53 9.13
CA THR A 366 16.88 -6.02 7.78
C THR A 366 16.26 -4.95 6.86
N TYR A 367 15.94 -3.77 7.37
CA TYR A 367 15.41 -2.64 6.60
C TYR A 367 16.28 -2.27 5.40
N PRO A 368 17.63 -2.26 5.50
CA PRO A 368 18.48 -2.08 4.33
C PRO A 368 18.25 -3.10 3.21
N ASP A 369 18.09 -4.38 3.56
CA ASP A 369 17.85 -5.43 2.58
C ASP A 369 16.43 -5.37 2.02
N PHE A 370 15.46 -4.93 2.84
CA PHE A 370 14.12 -4.59 2.36
C PHE A 370 14.18 -3.52 1.26
N ILE A 371 14.83 -2.38 1.53
CA ILE A 371 14.94 -1.29 0.56
C ILE A 371 15.76 -1.72 -0.67
N LYS A 372 16.77 -2.55 -0.50
CA LYS A 372 17.52 -3.17 -1.60
C LYS A 372 16.59 -3.96 -2.52
N ASN A 373 15.75 -4.82 -1.96
CA ASN A 373 14.83 -5.66 -2.73
C ASN A 373 13.72 -4.83 -3.39
N VAL A 374 13.21 -3.80 -2.70
CA VAL A 374 12.26 -2.84 -3.28
C VAL A 374 12.87 -2.12 -4.47
N LEU A 375 14.09 -1.60 -4.32
CA LEU A 375 14.78 -0.87 -5.39
C LEU A 375 15.02 -1.76 -6.61
N LEU A 376 15.46 -3.01 -6.41
CA LEU A 376 15.65 -3.97 -7.50
C LEU A 376 14.34 -4.37 -8.19
N ALA A 377 13.24 -4.43 -7.46
CA ALA A 377 11.92 -4.75 -8.04
C ALA A 377 11.34 -3.62 -8.89
N ALA A 378 11.68 -2.37 -8.56
CA ALA A 378 11.12 -1.17 -9.19
C ALA A 378 11.94 -0.68 -10.41
N VAL A 379 13.23 -1.02 -10.49
CA VAL A 379 14.08 -0.73 -11.65
C VAL A 379 13.64 -1.55 -12.87
N PRO A 380 13.67 -1.00 -14.10
CA PRO A 380 14.18 0.32 -14.50
C PRO A 380 13.10 1.40 -14.67
N GLU A 381 11.87 1.17 -14.21
CA GLU A 381 10.73 2.03 -14.51
C GLU A 381 10.54 3.12 -13.43
N PRO A 382 10.88 4.40 -13.71
CA PRO A 382 10.61 5.49 -12.77
C PRO A 382 9.10 5.70 -12.59
N GLY A 383 8.67 5.65 -11.33
CA GLY A 383 7.32 6.03 -10.93
C GLY A 383 7.30 7.38 -10.20
N PRO A 384 6.10 7.84 -9.81
CA PRO A 384 5.92 9.11 -9.11
C PRO A 384 6.61 9.15 -7.73
N TRP A 385 7.01 7.99 -7.19
CA TRP A 385 7.76 7.82 -5.94
C TRP A 385 9.23 8.23 -5.99
N VAL A 386 9.77 8.58 -7.16
CA VAL A 386 11.11 9.15 -7.29
C VAL A 386 11.07 10.64 -6.89
N GLN A 387 11.86 11.03 -5.89
CA GLN A 387 11.89 12.40 -5.36
C GLN A 387 12.57 13.41 -6.28
N ALA A 388 13.68 13.00 -6.89
CA ALA A 388 14.39 13.83 -7.84
C ALA A 388 15.04 12.99 -8.93
N ARG A 389 15.09 13.57 -10.13
CA ARG A 389 15.66 12.96 -11.32
C ARG A 389 16.63 13.92 -11.97
N MET A 390 17.80 13.45 -12.37
CA MET A 390 18.75 14.18 -13.17
C MET A 390 18.84 13.51 -14.55
N ILE A 391 18.69 14.29 -15.62
CA ILE A 391 18.95 13.83 -16.98
C ILE A 391 20.20 14.56 -17.46
N HIS A 392 21.24 13.79 -17.76
CA HIS A 392 22.52 14.30 -18.21
C HIS A 392 22.71 14.00 -19.70
N SER A 393 22.93 15.03 -20.51
CA SER A 393 23.23 14.91 -21.94
C SER A 393 24.60 15.51 -22.24
N LYS A 394 25.02 15.46 -23.52
CA LYS A 394 26.24 16.14 -23.98
C LYS A 394 26.18 17.66 -23.76
N ASP A 395 25.02 18.26 -23.97
CA ASP A 395 24.89 19.72 -24.05
C ASP A 395 24.35 20.34 -22.77
N ASP A 396 23.59 19.59 -21.97
CA ASP A 396 22.94 20.11 -20.77
C ASP A 396 22.78 19.09 -19.65
N THR A 397 22.33 19.58 -18.49
CA THR A 397 21.92 18.75 -17.36
C THR A 397 20.62 19.29 -16.81
N ARG A 398 19.61 18.45 -16.75
CA ARG A 398 18.26 18.80 -16.29
C ARG A 398 18.02 18.13 -14.96
N VAL A 399 17.71 18.91 -13.93
CA VAL A 399 17.40 18.41 -12.59
C VAL A 399 15.92 18.66 -12.32
N PHE A 400 15.17 17.59 -12.14
CA PHE A 400 13.77 17.59 -11.80
C PHE A 400 13.63 17.28 -10.32
N GLN A 401 12.93 18.14 -9.58
CA GLN A 401 12.70 17.96 -8.15
C GLN A 401 11.36 18.58 -7.77
N ARG A 402 10.68 17.95 -6.80
CA ARG A 402 9.48 18.52 -6.19
C ARG A 402 9.80 19.87 -5.53
N PRO A 403 8.99 20.92 -5.77
CA PRO A 403 9.26 22.25 -5.22
C PRO A 403 9.09 22.30 -3.71
N THR A 404 8.22 21.45 -3.15
CA THR A 404 8.01 21.34 -1.71
C THR A 404 8.25 19.91 -1.20
N PRO A 405 8.56 19.73 0.10
CA PRO A 405 8.65 18.41 0.73
C PRO A 405 7.27 17.82 1.05
N ARG A 406 6.16 18.43 0.58
CA ARG A 406 4.81 17.96 0.89
C ARG A 406 4.60 16.56 0.32
N LEU A 407 4.22 15.64 1.20
CA LEU A 407 3.85 14.28 0.83
C LEU A 407 2.61 14.32 -0.08
N GLY A 408 2.55 13.43 -1.07
CA GLY A 408 1.48 13.42 -2.08
C GLY A 408 1.68 14.33 -3.30
N GLU A 409 2.54 15.35 -3.24
CA GLU A 409 2.83 16.19 -4.41
C GLU A 409 3.64 15.41 -5.45
N THR A 410 3.13 15.25 -6.67
CA THR A 410 3.81 14.51 -7.76
C THR A 410 4.42 15.45 -8.81
N GLU A 411 4.05 16.72 -8.81
CA GLU A 411 4.61 17.72 -9.73
C GLU A 411 6.08 17.99 -9.44
N GLN A 412 6.89 18.05 -10.50
CA GLN A 412 8.32 18.33 -10.42
C GLN A 412 8.66 19.60 -11.19
N THR A 413 9.48 20.45 -10.58
CA THR A 413 10.09 21.59 -11.26
C THR A 413 11.39 21.17 -11.91
N ALA A 414 11.62 21.60 -13.15
CA ALA A 414 12.83 21.32 -13.89
C ALA A 414 13.77 22.53 -13.90
N LYS A 415 15.02 22.34 -13.47
CA LYS A 415 16.11 23.30 -13.64
C LYS A 415 17.08 22.78 -14.69
N ARG A 416 17.40 23.62 -15.68
CA ARG A 416 18.30 23.29 -16.78
C ARG A 416 19.63 24.02 -16.60
N PHE A 417 20.73 23.27 -16.66
CA PHE A 417 22.10 23.79 -16.55
C PHE A 417 22.84 23.57 -17.87
N LEU A 418 23.36 24.67 -18.44
CA LEU A 418 24.11 24.67 -19.71
C LEU A 418 25.61 24.87 -19.50
N ALA A 419 25.98 25.73 -18.55
CA ALA A 419 27.36 26.06 -18.27
C ALA A 419 28.07 24.94 -17.49
N ASP A 420 29.29 24.57 -17.90
CA ASP A 420 30.05 23.46 -17.30
C ASP A 420 30.28 23.63 -15.80
N ASN A 421 30.59 24.85 -15.35
CA ASN A 421 30.78 25.17 -13.94
C ASN A 421 29.51 24.96 -13.08
N GLN A 422 28.33 24.90 -13.69
CA GLN A 422 27.07 24.59 -13.03
C GLN A 422 26.66 23.13 -13.24
N ARG A 423 26.97 22.54 -14.40
CA ARG A 423 26.65 21.13 -14.71
C ARG A 423 27.42 20.16 -13.83
N PHE A 424 28.71 20.40 -13.64
CA PHE A 424 29.64 19.53 -12.92
C PHE A 424 29.91 19.96 -11.47
N THR A 425 29.08 20.86 -10.93
CA THR A 425 29.04 21.14 -9.49
C THR A 425 28.34 20.01 -8.73
N GLU A 426 28.49 20.00 -7.41
CA GLU A 426 27.71 19.11 -6.54
C GLU A 426 26.25 19.56 -6.49
N HIS A 427 25.35 18.70 -6.96
CA HIS A 427 23.89 18.86 -6.83
C HIS A 427 23.43 18.26 -5.51
N LYS A 428 22.88 19.09 -4.61
CA LYS A 428 22.51 18.69 -3.25
C LYS A 428 21.01 18.52 -3.10
N PHE A 429 20.63 17.39 -2.53
CA PHE A 429 19.26 17.07 -2.13
C PHE A 429 19.24 16.85 -0.63
N SER A 430 18.26 17.41 0.07
CA SER A 430 18.16 17.27 1.53
C SER A 430 16.70 17.22 1.95
N ALA A 431 16.38 16.34 2.88
CA ALA A 431 15.07 16.24 3.50
C ALA A 431 15.19 15.54 4.86
N THR A 432 14.09 15.52 5.61
CA THR A 432 13.96 14.65 6.78
C THR A 432 13.57 13.24 6.34
N LEU A 433 14.00 12.26 7.12
CA LEU A 433 13.67 10.85 7.01
C LEU A 433 13.09 10.42 8.36
N PRO A 434 11.76 10.37 8.48
CA PRO A 434 11.11 9.78 9.63
C PRO A 434 11.53 8.30 9.84
N PRO A 435 11.20 7.70 11.00
CA PRO A 435 11.57 6.32 11.32
C PRO A 435 11.13 5.33 10.25
N LEU A 436 12.02 4.41 9.88
CA LEU A 436 11.79 3.37 8.85
C LEU A 436 11.20 3.91 7.54
N THR A 437 11.73 5.04 7.04
CA THR A 437 11.36 5.61 5.73
C THR A 437 12.55 5.72 4.78
N SER A 438 12.25 5.93 3.49
CA SER A 438 13.21 6.00 2.39
C SER A 438 12.86 7.08 1.36
N ARG A 439 13.86 7.51 0.59
CA ARG A 439 13.74 8.45 -0.54
C ARG A 439 14.52 7.92 -1.72
N PHE A 440 13.98 8.12 -2.93
CA PHE A 440 14.54 7.53 -4.15
C PHE A 440 14.93 8.59 -5.17
N PHE A 441 16.05 8.35 -5.86
CA PHE A 441 16.65 9.29 -6.80
C PHE A 441 17.11 8.57 -8.06
N LEU A 442 17.21 9.31 -9.16
CA LEU A 442 17.58 8.76 -10.46
C LEU A 442 18.51 9.72 -11.21
N ILE A 443 19.61 9.21 -11.75
CA ILE A 443 20.38 9.87 -12.82
C ILE A 443 20.20 9.05 -14.09
N GLN A 444 19.83 9.70 -15.19
CA GLN A 444 19.78 9.10 -16.53
C GLN A 444 20.75 9.77 -17.47
N ALA A 445 21.35 8.98 -18.36
CA ALA A 445 22.27 9.44 -19.36
C ALA A 445 21.65 9.43 -20.75
N GLU A 446 21.73 10.56 -21.43
CA GLU A 446 21.44 10.77 -22.85
C GLU A 446 22.75 11.10 -23.59
N LEU A 447 23.81 10.34 -23.31
CA LEU A 447 25.12 10.50 -23.94
C LEU A 447 25.79 9.14 -24.16
N LYS A 448 26.65 9.07 -25.18
CA LYS A 448 27.39 7.84 -25.54
C LYS A 448 28.76 7.74 -24.83
N GLU A 449 29.29 8.86 -24.38
CA GLU A 449 30.59 8.94 -23.70
C GLU A 449 30.49 8.44 -22.27
N ALA A 450 31.58 7.93 -21.71
CA ALA A 450 31.63 7.51 -20.31
C ALA A 450 31.86 8.72 -19.43
N HIS A 451 30.95 8.97 -18.50
CA HIS A 451 31.09 9.98 -17.44
C HIS A 451 31.09 9.30 -16.07
N GLY A 452 31.64 9.99 -15.08
CA GLY A 452 31.66 9.58 -13.69
C GLY A 452 30.56 10.24 -12.87
N VAL A 453 30.19 9.61 -11.75
CA VAL A 453 29.35 10.19 -10.71
C VAL A 453 30.05 9.97 -9.37
N ASP A 454 30.33 11.05 -8.65
CA ASP A 454 30.69 11.00 -7.23
C ASP A 454 29.44 11.22 -6.38
N ILE A 455 29.25 10.37 -5.38
CA ILE A 455 28.10 10.36 -4.49
C ILE A 455 28.60 10.54 -3.06
N ASN A 456 28.10 11.57 -2.39
CA ASN A 456 28.34 11.78 -0.97
C ASN A 456 27.01 11.76 -0.23
N LEU A 457 26.93 10.96 0.83
CA LEU A 457 25.77 10.93 1.71
C LEU A 457 26.19 11.37 3.10
N LYS A 458 25.44 12.33 3.65
CA LYS A 458 25.51 12.70 5.07
C LYS A 458 24.17 12.45 5.74
N VAL A 459 24.20 11.94 6.96
CA VAL A 459 23.04 11.81 7.85
C VAL A 459 23.38 12.57 9.14
N ASP A 460 22.52 13.49 9.54
CA ASP A 460 22.71 14.38 10.69
C ASP A 460 24.06 15.12 10.68
N GLY A 461 24.53 15.46 9.48
CA GLY A 461 25.79 16.17 9.23
C GLY A 461 27.04 15.29 9.18
N ALA A 462 26.96 14.02 9.57
CA ALA A 462 28.05 13.06 9.51
C ALA A 462 28.03 12.24 8.20
N PRO A 463 29.20 11.85 7.64
CA PRO A 463 29.24 10.94 6.49
C PRO A 463 28.57 9.60 6.81
N SER A 464 27.84 9.01 5.85
CA SER A 464 26.97 7.86 6.10
C SER A 464 26.92 6.89 4.92
N ASP A 465 26.75 5.61 5.24
CA ASP A 465 26.53 4.49 4.31
C ASP A 465 25.03 4.09 4.19
N SER A 466 24.13 4.88 4.78
CA SER A 466 22.66 4.64 4.83
C SER A 466 21.97 4.95 3.51
N GLY A 467 22.53 4.41 2.43
CA GLY A 467 21.94 4.42 1.11
C GLY A 467 22.41 3.25 0.25
N LEU A 468 21.71 3.06 -0.86
CA LEU A 468 21.93 2.04 -1.87
C LEU A 468 22.05 2.69 -3.23
N VAL A 469 22.78 2.02 -4.12
CA VAL A 469 22.90 2.40 -5.51
C VAL A 469 22.77 1.19 -6.43
N VAL A 470 22.04 1.37 -7.52
CA VAL A 470 21.81 0.39 -8.58
C VAL A 470 22.16 1.01 -9.93
N THR A 471 22.99 0.33 -10.70
CA THR A 471 23.34 0.75 -12.06
C THR A 471 22.55 -0.06 -13.08
N VAL A 472 21.84 0.62 -13.98
CA VAL A 472 21.10 0.00 -15.08
C VAL A 472 21.99 0.01 -16.33
N PRO A 473 22.22 -1.14 -16.98
CA PRO A 473 23.01 -1.21 -18.21
C PRO A 473 22.49 -0.26 -19.28
N ALA A 474 23.41 0.30 -20.09
CA ALA A 474 23.02 1.02 -21.29
C ALA A 474 22.33 0.08 -22.31
N VAL A 475 21.49 0.64 -23.19
CA VAL A 475 20.78 -0.13 -24.22
C VAL A 475 21.79 -0.95 -25.05
N GLY A 476 21.50 -2.24 -25.22
CA GLY A 476 22.39 -3.18 -25.94
C GLY A 476 23.50 -3.80 -25.08
N LYS A 477 23.60 -3.46 -23.78
CA LYS A 477 24.48 -4.16 -22.83
C LYS A 477 23.66 -5.09 -21.93
N ALA A 478 24.03 -6.36 -21.89
CA ALA A 478 23.46 -7.32 -20.96
C ALA A 478 24.39 -7.47 -19.74
N THR A 479 24.00 -6.91 -18.60
CA THR A 479 24.69 -7.13 -17.33
C THR A 479 23.63 -7.26 -16.25
N ARG A 480 23.91 -8.11 -15.25
CA ARG A 480 23.03 -8.27 -14.11
C ARG A 480 22.89 -6.93 -13.38
N VAL A 481 21.64 -6.54 -13.12
CA VAL A 481 21.33 -5.37 -12.29
C VAL A 481 21.52 -5.79 -10.83
N GLU A 482 22.45 -5.14 -10.14
CA GLU A 482 22.74 -5.40 -8.73
C GLU A 482 22.71 -4.11 -7.93
N ALA A 483 22.34 -4.24 -6.65
CA ALA A 483 22.29 -3.15 -5.69
C ALA A 483 23.46 -3.27 -4.71
N ARG A 484 24.18 -2.17 -4.50
CA ARG A 484 25.30 -2.07 -3.55
C ARG A 484 25.07 -0.92 -2.57
N ARG A 485 25.62 -1.05 -1.36
CA ARG A 485 25.61 0.03 -0.36
C ARG A 485 26.50 1.19 -0.81
N LEU A 486 26.13 2.40 -0.39
CA LEU A 486 27.01 3.56 -0.49
C LEU A 486 28.13 3.45 0.56
N SER A 487 29.33 3.92 0.22
CA SER A 487 30.42 4.11 1.18
C SER A 487 30.24 5.43 1.93
N ALA A 488 30.49 5.41 3.25
CA ALA A 488 30.51 6.62 4.08
C ALA A 488 31.61 7.62 3.66
N GLU A 489 32.71 7.15 3.06
CA GLU A 489 33.78 8.01 2.54
C GLU A 489 33.43 8.67 1.19
N GLY A 490 32.29 8.29 0.60
CA GLY A 490 31.90 8.68 -0.75
C GLY A 490 32.00 7.51 -1.72
N THR A 491 31.09 7.47 -2.68
CA THR A 491 30.99 6.41 -3.70
C THR A 491 31.24 6.99 -5.07
N ALA A 492 32.28 6.52 -5.75
CA ALA A 492 32.55 6.85 -7.14
C ALA A 492 31.95 5.79 -8.08
N LEU A 493 31.32 6.23 -9.16
CA LEU A 493 30.74 5.39 -10.19
C LEU A 493 31.21 5.85 -11.58
N PRO A 494 32.16 5.13 -12.22
CA PRO A 494 32.51 5.40 -13.59
C PRO A 494 31.51 4.78 -14.57
N GLY A 495 31.40 5.33 -15.78
CA GLY A 495 30.74 4.67 -16.91
C GLY A 495 29.28 5.03 -17.15
N LEU A 496 28.76 6.09 -16.51
CA LEU A 496 27.46 6.67 -16.88
C LEU A 496 27.46 7.09 -18.37
N GLY A 497 26.41 6.74 -19.11
CA GLY A 497 26.32 6.92 -20.57
C GLY A 497 26.78 5.68 -21.34
N ARG A 498 28.08 5.40 -21.31
CA ARG A 498 28.67 4.29 -22.09
C ARG A 498 28.34 2.90 -21.54
N ASP A 499 28.44 2.72 -20.22
CA ASP A 499 28.31 1.42 -19.57
C ASP A 499 26.95 1.28 -18.87
N HIS A 500 26.46 2.37 -18.30
CA HIS A 500 25.19 2.45 -17.58
C HIS A 500 24.31 3.56 -18.17
N GLY A 501 23.07 3.22 -18.57
CA GLY A 501 22.10 4.20 -19.05
C GLY A 501 21.41 4.97 -17.93
N ALA A 502 21.35 4.38 -16.74
CA ALA A 502 20.80 5.02 -15.56
C ALA A 502 21.47 4.54 -14.27
N ILE A 503 21.44 5.38 -13.25
CA ILE A 503 21.84 5.06 -11.88
C ILE A 503 20.71 5.45 -10.94
N TRP A 504 20.28 4.50 -10.12
CA TRP A 504 19.24 4.67 -9.13
C TRP A 504 19.82 4.68 -7.73
N PHE A 505 19.23 5.47 -6.86
CA PHE A 505 19.66 5.60 -5.47
C PHE A 505 18.47 5.47 -4.54
N ALA A 506 18.70 4.84 -3.39
CA ALA A 506 17.80 4.92 -2.25
C ALA A 506 18.60 5.47 -1.06
N VAL A 507 18.06 6.46 -0.36
CA VAL A 507 18.55 6.91 0.95
C VAL A 507 17.49 6.54 1.96
N PHE A 508 17.88 6.00 3.10
CA PHE A 508 16.92 5.45 4.03
C PHE A 508 17.32 5.68 5.49
N ASN A 509 16.32 5.65 6.36
CA ASN A 509 16.48 5.68 7.80
C ASN A 509 16.03 4.33 8.38
N ALA A 510 16.99 3.54 8.88
CA ALA A 510 16.71 2.26 9.52
C ALA A 510 16.40 2.38 11.03
N ASP A 511 16.50 3.60 11.59
CA ASP A 511 16.15 3.87 12.98
C ASP A 511 14.61 3.78 13.16
N PRO A 512 14.12 2.98 14.13
CA PRO A 512 12.69 2.80 14.36
C PRO A 512 12.06 3.87 15.26
N GLY A 513 12.84 4.70 15.94
CA GLY A 513 12.30 5.69 16.88
C GLY A 513 12.62 7.15 16.51
N ARG A 514 13.66 7.37 15.71
CA ARG A 514 14.23 8.70 15.51
C ARG A 514 14.12 9.17 14.06
N GLU A 515 13.63 10.39 13.88
CA GLU A 515 13.77 11.11 12.61
C GLU A 515 15.23 11.54 12.40
N THR A 516 15.73 11.38 11.18
CA THR A 516 17.07 11.82 10.77
C THR A 516 16.98 12.82 9.62
N ARG A 517 18.05 13.58 9.39
CA ARG A 517 18.15 14.48 8.24
C ARG A 517 19.27 14.04 7.31
N PHE A 518 18.95 13.80 6.05
CA PHE A 518 19.97 13.46 5.06
C PHE A 518 20.36 14.65 4.19
N GLN A 519 21.58 14.59 3.67
CA GLN A 519 22.04 15.39 2.56
C GLN A 519 22.74 14.45 1.56
N LEU A 520 22.15 14.31 0.37
CA LEU A 520 22.70 13.58 -0.76
C LEU A 520 23.35 14.58 -1.73
N GLY A 521 24.65 14.46 -1.95
CA GLY A 521 25.41 15.21 -2.94
C GLY A 521 25.73 14.33 -4.15
N LEU A 522 25.35 14.78 -5.34
CA LEU A 522 25.63 14.10 -6.61
C LEU A 522 26.49 15.00 -7.50
N THR A 523 27.70 14.56 -7.84
CA THR A 523 28.62 15.33 -8.68
C THR A 523 28.93 14.56 -9.96
N LEU A 524 28.61 15.15 -11.11
CA LEU A 524 28.94 14.57 -12.42
C LEU A 524 30.42 14.86 -12.74
N ARG A 525 31.10 13.92 -13.40
CA ARG A 525 32.50 14.05 -13.84
C ARG A 525 32.63 13.72 -15.33
N ARG A 526 33.30 14.59 -16.09
CA ARG A 526 33.64 14.32 -17.50
C ARG A 526 34.67 13.22 -17.66
N ASP A 527 35.66 13.18 -16.76
CA ASP A 527 36.74 12.19 -16.81
C ASP A 527 36.49 11.11 -15.74
N VAL A 528 36.74 9.87 -16.13
CA VAL A 528 36.67 8.68 -15.26
C VAL A 528 38.06 8.21 -14.82
N ARG A 529 39.15 8.83 -15.30
CA ARG A 529 40.53 8.55 -14.89
C ARG A 529 40.69 8.80 -13.38
N GLY A 530 41.00 7.73 -12.64
CA GLY A 530 41.20 7.75 -11.18
C GLY A 530 40.00 7.27 -10.35
N MET A 531 38.82 7.06 -10.96
CA MET A 531 37.68 6.45 -10.28
C MET A 531 37.90 4.94 -10.16
N LYS A 532 38.01 4.43 -8.93
CA LYS A 532 37.99 2.99 -8.65
C LYS A 532 36.55 2.48 -8.79
N LYS A 533 36.38 1.32 -9.44
CA LYS A 533 35.07 0.66 -9.62
C LYS A 533 34.50 0.15 -8.31
#